data_AF-A0A2D4SF29-F1
#
_entry.id   AF-A0A2D4SF29-F1
#
_cell.length_a   1.000
_cell.length_b   1.000
_cell.length_c   1.000
_cell.angle_alpha   90.00
_cell.angle_beta   90.00
_cell.angle_gamma   90.00
#
_symmetry.space_group_name_H-M   'P 1'
#
loop_
_entity.id
_entity.type
_entity.pdbx_description
1 polymer ?
#
loop_
_entity_poly.entity_id
_entity_poly.type
_entity_poly.pdbx_seq_one_letter_code
_entity_poly.pdbx_strand_id
1 'polypeptide(L)' 'MPRFKAYNYDQQVMLAIDFRRQIQPGTFEWAINLVVDTRLDMAVFDHRFANDADVPPSSVALSTGIHG' A
#
# COMPACT_ATOMS: atom_id res chain seq x y z
N MET A 1 -8.42 -18.14 -12.33
CA MET A 1 -8.93 -16.76 -12.20
C MET A 1 -8.98 -16.39 -10.73
N PRO A 2 -8.44 -15.24 -10.30
CA PRO A 2 -8.44 -14.85 -8.89
C PRO A 2 -9.87 -14.54 -8.42
N ARG A 3 -10.26 -15.12 -7.28
CA ARG A 3 -11.57 -14.88 -6.64
C ARG A 3 -11.44 -13.75 -5.63
N PHE A 4 -11.74 -12.52 -6.05
CA PHE A 4 -11.84 -11.40 -5.11
C PHE A 4 -13.08 -11.55 -4.23
N LYS A 5 -12.96 -11.22 -2.95
CA LYS A 5 -14.12 -11.12 -2.06
C LYS A 5 -14.92 -9.86 -2.42
N ALA A 6 -16.24 -9.94 -2.37
CA ALA A 6 -17.11 -8.79 -2.58
C ALA A 6 -16.80 -7.72 -1.52
N TYR A 7 -16.58 -6.49 -1.96
CA TYR A 7 -16.32 -5.37 -1.07
C TYR A 7 -17.59 -5.04 -0.30
N ASN A 8 -17.52 -5.10 1.04
CA ASN A 8 -18.65 -4.74 1.89
C ASN A 8 -18.54 -3.27 2.27
N TYR A 9 -19.50 -2.45 1.81
CA TYR A 9 -19.57 -1.03 2.16
C TYR A 9 -19.93 -0.78 3.63
N ASP A 10 -20.48 -1.78 4.32
CA ASP A 10 -20.74 -1.74 5.77
C ASP A 10 -19.49 -2.05 6.60
N GLN A 11 -18.31 -2.19 5.99
CA GLN A 11 -17.08 -2.45 6.71
C GLN A 11 -16.59 -1.18 7.42
N GLN A 12 -17.05 -1.00 8.65
CA GLN A 12 -16.74 0.16 9.50
C GLN A 12 -15.41 0.05 10.28
N VAL A 13 -14.71 -1.08 10.16
CA VAL A 13 -13.49 -1.35 10.93
C VAL A 13 -12.27 -1.21 10.04
N MET A 14 -11.40 -0.25 10.37
CA MET A 14 -10.04 -0.23 9.87
C MET A 14 -9.21 -1.22 10.70
N LEU A 15 -8.71 -2.27 10.07
CA LEU A 15 -7.77 -3.19 10.70
C LEU A 15 -6.40 -2.51 10.78
N ALA A 16 -5.91 -2.30 12.00
CA ALA A 16 -4.52 -1.90 12.20
C ALA A 16 -3.62 -3.06 11.76
N ILE A 17 -2.92 -2.88 10.65
CA ILE A 17 -2.02 -3.86 10.07
C ILE A 17 -0.59 -3.36 10.25
N ASP A 18 0.26 -4.16 10.90
CA ASP A 18 1.71 -3.95 10.90
C ASP A 18 2.32 -4.63 9.68
N PHE A 19 2.58 -3.84 8.63
CA PHE A 19 3.14 -4.35 7.36
C PHE A 19 4.50 -5.03 7.56
N ARG A 20 5.30 -4.61 8.55
CA ARG A 20 6.60 -5.24 8.82
C ARG A 20 6.44 -6.68 9.35
N ARG A 21 5.28 -7.00 9.93
CA ARG A 21 4.93 -8.36 10.37
C ARG A 21 4.31 -9.21 9.27
N GLN A 22 4.02 -8.65 8.09
CA GLN A 22 3.49 -9.43 6.96
C GLN A 22 4.60 -10.11 6.15
N ILE A 23 5.78 -9.49 6.07
CA ILE A 23 6.91 -10.03 5.32
C ILE A 23 7.83 -10.79 6.26
N GLN A 24 7.56 -12.09 6.41
CA GLN A 24 8.29 -12.94 7.35
C GLN A 24 9.46 -13.67 6.70
N PRO A 25 10.63 -13.79 7.36
CA PRO A 25 11.75 -14.54 6.83
C PRO A 25 11.38 -15.97 6.43
N GLY A 26 11.93 -16.44 5.32
CA GLY A 26 11.67 -17.79 4.80
C GLY A 26 10.37 -17.93 4.00
N THR A 27 9.57 -16.87 3.85
CA THR A 27 8.46 -16.86 2.88
C THR A 27 8.91 -16.41 1.51
N PHE A 28 8.08 -16.67 0.50
CA PHE A 28 8.32 -16.23 -0.87
C PHE A 28 8.27 -14.70 -1.00
N GLU A 29 7.34 -14.07 -0.30
CA GLU A 29 7.16 -12.61 -0.26
C GLU A 29 8.39 -11.91 0.32
N TRP A 30 9.02 -12.51 1.33
CA TRP A 30 10.29 -12.01 1.87
C TRP A 30 11.43 -12.09 0.86
N ALA A 31 11.51 -13.18 0.09
CA ALA A 31 12.51 -13.31 -0.97
C ALA A 31 12.32 -12.26 -2.07
N ILE A 32 11.07 -11.99 -2.49
CA ILE A 32 10.77 -10.92 -3.47
C ILE A 32 11.16 -9.56 -2.90
N ASN A 33 10.71 -9.23 -1.69
CA ASN A 33 11.00 -7.93 -1.09
C ASN A 33 12.52 -7.70 -0.98
N LEU A 34 13.28 -8.71 -0.56
CA LEU A 34 14.74 -8.61 -0.51
C LEU A 34 15.35 -8.34 -1.90
N VAL A 35 14.87 -9.00 -2.96
CA VAL A 35 15.39 -8.79 -4.32
C VAL A 35 15.06 -7.39 -4.81
N VAL A 36 13.83 -6.92 -4.60
CA VAL A 36 13.41 -5.56 -4.97
C VAL A 36 14.29 -4.54 -4.26
N ASP A 37 14.49 -4.68 -2.95
CA ASP A 37 15.21 -3.70 -2.13
C ASP A 37 16.72 -3.68 -2.40
N THR A 38 17.31 -4.80 -2.80
CA THR A 38 18.79 -4.93 -2.88
C THR A 38 19.35 -5.05 -4.29
N ARG A 39 18.51 -5.38 -5.28
CA ARG A 39 18.99 -5.74 -6.62
C ARG A 39 18.29 -5.00 -7.76
N LEU A 40 17.20 -4.29 -7.49
CA LEU A 40 16.52 -3.50 -8.50
C LEU A 40 16.83 -2.02 -8.31
N ASP A 41 17.17 -1.34 -9.40
CA ASP A 41 17.28 0.12 -9.41
C ASP A 41 15.86 0.71 -9.51
N MET A 42 15.41 1.28 -8.40
CA MET A 42 14.09 1.89 -8.28
C MET A 42 14.07 3.37 -8.67
N ALA A 43 15.23 3.98 -8.95
CA ALA A 43 15.34 5.42 -9.23
C ALA A 43 14.53 5.87 -10.46
N VAL A 44 14.28 4.94 -11.39
CA VAL A 44 13.40 5.16 -12.54
C VAL A 44 11.98 5.57 -12.13
N PHE A 45 11.52 5.25 -10.92
CA PHE A 45 10.19 5.60 -10.43
C PHE A 45 10.13 6.90 -9.64
N ASP A 46 11.27 7.45 -9.20
CA ASP A 46 11.34 8.61 -8.31
C ASP A 46 10.61 9.82 -8.87
N HIS A 47 10.74 10.07 -10.18
CA HIS A 47 10.05 11.18 -10.87
C HIS A 47 8.51 11.06 -10.86
N ARG A 48 7.95 9.86 -10.62
CA ARG A 48 6.50 9.62 -10.58
C ARG A 48 5.94 9.73 -9.17
N PHE A 49 6.79 9.64 -8.16
CA PHE A 49 6.39 9.58 -6.75
C PHE A 49 7.16 10.62 -5.93
N ALA A 50 6.89 11.90 -6.21
CA ALA A 50 7.34 13.00 -5.39
C ALA A 50 6.37 13.20 -4.22
N ASN A 51 6.52 12.40 -3.16
CA ASN A 51 5.83 12.62 -1.90
C ASN A 51 6.57 13.69 -1.06
N ASP A 52 6.95 14.82 -1.70
CA ASP A 52 7.73 15.90 -1.09
C ASP A 52 6.94 16.73 -0.07
N ALA A 53 5.68 16.40 0.15
CA ALA A 53 4.90 16.94 1.23
C ALA A 53 4.86 15.89 2.34
N ASP A 54 5.33 16.27 3.54
CA ASP A 54 4.89 15.70 4.81
C ASP A 54 3.37 15.87 4.89
N VAL A 55 2.64 15.02 4.18
CA VAL A 55 1.18 14.91 4.26
C VAL A 55 0.95 14.04 5.49
N PRO A 56 0.57 14.61 6.66
CA PRO A 56 0.27 13.80 7.82
C PRO A 56 -0.83 12.79 7.45
N PRO A 57 -0.80 11.58 8.03
CA PRO A 57 -1.68 10.47 7.63
C PRO A 57 -3.19 10.78 7.76
N SER A 58 -3.56 11.89 8.41
CA SER A 58 -4.93 12.39 8.52
C SER A 58 -5.44 13.18 7.30
N SER A 59 -4.64 13.43 6.27
CA SER A 59 -5.01 14.31 5.16
C SER A 59 -5.23 13.62 3.81
N VAL A 60 -5.69 12.36 3.84
CA VAL A 60 -6.48 11.82 2.72
C VAL A 60 -7.91 12.34 2.88
N ALA A 61 -8.15 13.58 2.47
CA ALA A 61 -9.51 14.06 2.28
C ALA A 61 -10.14 13.21 1.18
N LEU A 62 -11.06 12.34 1.57
CA LEU A 62 -11.96 11.66 0.65
C LEU A 62 -12.63 12.75 -0.19
N SER A 63 -12.21 12.88 -1.44
CA SER A 63 -12.97 13.60 -2.46
C SER A 63 -14.26 12.81 -2.68
N THR A 64 -15.25 13.02 -1.81
CA THR A 64 -16.60 12.54 -2.01
C THR A 64 -17.19 13.35 -3.15
N GLY A 65 -17.10 12.80 -4.36
CA GLY A 65 -17.95 13.18 -5.47
C GLY A 65 -19.38 12.73 -5.18
N ILE A 66 -20.14 13.57 -4.49
CA ILE A 66 -21.60 13.65 -4.66
C ILE A 66 -21.88 15.06 -5.15
N HIS A 67 -21.94 15.22 -6.47
CA HIS A 67 -22.66 16.32 -7.09
C HIS A 67 -24.15 15.93 -7.12
N GLY A 68 -24.99 16.83 -6.66
CA GLY A 68 -26.45 16.74 -6.76
C GLY A 68 -26.98 17.08 -8.15
#